data_AF-A0A8S4BJM2-F1
#
_entry.id   AF-A0A8S4BJM2-F1
#
_cell.length_a   1.000
_cell.length_b   1.000
_cell.length_c   1.000
_cell.angle_alpha   90.00
_cell.angle_beta   90.00
_cell.angle_gamma   90.00
#
_symmetry.space_group_name_H-M   'P 1'
#
loop_
_entity.id
_entity.type
_entity.pdbx_description
1 polymer ?
#
loop_
_entity_poly.entity_id
_entity_poly.type
_entity_poly.pdbx_seq_one_letter_code
_entity_poly.pdbx_strand_id
1 'polypeptide(L)'
;MPCGLPWLHHSGLRRAAGSLLTTRGRCLSGPELHILLSGCAATSPHFAECDGTAWKSVKATERCKMREAAILLTTCGVVCLLLSASHAARPGQDVRCGACRALVDEMEWAISQIDPKKTIQAGSFRINPDGSQSIREIPLARSEGNLLELMESVCERMEDYGERMDPSSNRKSYIRVKSRTGEAMDLSEASLDSRVTSSLKFACETIVEQHEDELIEFFGHETDNVKDKLCSKRTDLCDHALLMPHDEL
;
A
#
# COMPACT_ATOMS: atom_id res chain seq x y z
N MET A 1 -46.80 33.60 -3.43
CA MET A 1 -47.56 34.41 -2.45
C MET A 1 -47.44 33.74 -1.08
N PRO A 2 -47.25 34.53 -0.01
CA PRO A 2 -45.94 34.55 0.66
C PRO A 2 -45.99 34.62 2.21
N CYS A 3 -44.80 34.79 2.79
CA CYS A 3 -44.47 35.58 3.99
C CYS A 3 -44.54 34.94 5.39
N GLY A 4 -43.44 35.15 6.14
CA GLY A 4 -43.46 35.12 7.61
C GLY A 4 -42.08 35.08 8.31
N LEU A 5 -41.21 36.08 8.13
CA LEU A 5 -40.24 36.49 9.17
C LEU A 5 -40.98 37.19 10.33
N PRO A 6 -40.40 37.27 11.55
CA PRO A 6 -39.72 38.51 12.00
C PRO A 6 -38.42 38.24 12.81
N TRP A 7 -37.28 38.86 12.51
CA TRP A 7 -36.75 40.19 12.91
C TRP A 7 -36.53 40.45 14.42
N LEU A 8 -35.23 40.50 14.79
CA LEU A 8 -34.48 41.49 15.61
C LEU A 8 -34.96 41.93 17.02
N HIS A 9 -34.02 42.20 17.95
CA HIS A 9 -33.31 43.50 18.08
C HIS A 9 -32.28 43.54 19.26
N HIS A 10 -31.06 44.03 18.95
CA HIS A 10 -30.27 45.06 19.68
C HIS A 10 -29.70 44.80 21.11
N SER A 11 -28.57 45.36 21.57
CA SER A 11 -27.72 46.48 21.10
C SER A 11 -26.47 46.68 21.99
N GLY A 12 -25.38 47.18 21.36
CA GLY A 12 -24.53 48.29 21.85
C GLY A 12 -23.32 47.94 22.74
N LEU A 13 -22.20 48.69 22.77
CA LEU A 13 -21.74 49.90 22.08
C LEU A 13 -20.30 50.23 22.59
N ARG A 14 -19.48 50.88 21.74
CA ARG A 14 -18.42 51.90 22.02
C ARG A 14 -16.96 51.57 21.65
N ARG A 15 -16.54 52.15 20.51
CA ARG A 15 -15.45 53.14 20.29
C ARG A 15 -14.29 53.21 21.31
N ALA A 16 -13.06 53.11 20.78
CA ALA A 16 -11.94 53.99 21.13
C ALA A 16 -10.94 54.08 19.95
N ALA A 17 -10.28 55.23 19.84
CA ALA A 17 -9.39 55.67 18.76
C ALA A 17 -7.90 55.59 19.16
N GLY A 18 -6.99 55.77 18.19
CA GLY A 18 -5.55 56.04 18.39
C GLY A 18 -4.66 55.00 17.68
N SER A 19 -4.02 55.32 16.54
CA SER A 19 -2.80 56.11 16.32
C SER A 19 -1.50 55.31 16.49
N LEU A 20 -0.70 55.32 15.40
CA LEU A 20 0.76 55.21 15.24
C LEU A 20 1.56 54.37 16.26
N LEU A 21 2.42 53.47 15.76
CA LEU A 21 3.87 53.69 15.64
C LEU A 21 4.58 52.37 15.29
N THR A 22 5.37 52.43 14.22
CA THR A 22 6.48 51.56 13.89
C THR A 22 7.48 51.48 15.05
N THR A 23 7.94 50.29 15.44
CA THR A 23 9.35 50.02 15.84
C THR A 23 9.64 48.54 16.13
N ARG A 24 10.72 48.06 15.48
CA ARG A 24 11.73 47.05 15.88
C ARG A 24 11.43 46.01 16.97
N GLY A 25 11.70 44.74 16.62
CA GLY A 25 12.11 43.69 17.55
C GLY A 25 12.95 42.61 16.86
N ARG A 26 14.20 42.43 17.30
CA ARG A 26 15.19 41.42 16.88
C ARG A 26 14.90 40.08 17.58
N CYS A 27 15.21 38.96 16.93
CA CYS A 27 15.56 37.72 17.62
C CYS A 27 16.99 37.31 17.27
N LEU A 28 17.80 37.18 18.33
CA LEU A 28 19.18 36.71 18.36
C LEU A 28 19.23 35.19 18.21
N SER A 29 20.24 34.68 17.52
CA SER A 29 20.74 33.31 17.74
C SER A 29 22.23 33.22 17.42
N GLY A 30 22.93 32.48 18.27
CA GLY A 30 24.32 32.03 18.22
C GLY A 30 24.65 31.40 19.58
N PRO A 31 25.78 30.70 19.77
CA PRO A 31 26.72 30.11 18.79
C PRO A 31 27.06 28.62 19.10
N GLU A 32 27.95 28.02 18.29
CA GLU A 32 28.93 26.91 18.54
C GLU A 32 29.14 26.19 17.17
N LEU A 33 30.11 26.54 16.31
CA LEU A 33 31.58 26.43 16.33
C LEU A 33 32.12 24.98 16.32
N HIS A 34 32.70 24.55 15.18
CA HIS A 34 34.01 23.88 15.03
C HIS A 34 34.27 23.59 13.52
N ILE A 35 35.31 24.16 12.87
CA ILE A 35 36.68 23.61 12.65
C ILE A 35 36.71 22.68 11.39
N LEU A 36 37.50 22.83 10.30
CA LEU A 36 38.79 23.49 9.98
C LEU A 36 39.04 23.66 8.45
N LEU A 37 39.85 24.70 8.10
CA LEU A 37 40.96 24.83 7.12
C LEU A 37 40.70 24.55 5.61
N SER A 38 41.24 25.27 4.61
CA SER A 38 42.53 25.98 4.48
C SER A 38 42.60 26.91 3.24
N GLY A 39 43.36 28.01 3.35
CA GLY A 39 44.10 28.73 2.27
C GLY A 39 43.30 29.66 1.32
N CYS A 40 43.72 30.88 0.95
CA CYS A 40 44.97 31.62 1.11
C CYS A 40 44.73 33.14 0.96
N ALA A 41 45.53 33.90 1.71
CA ALA A 41 45.99 35.29 1.61
C ALA A 41 45.40 36.26 0.55
N ALA A 42 45.04 37.46 1.02
CA ALA A 42 45.16 38.69 0.24
C ALA A 42 45.59 39.86 1.13
N THR A 43 46.75 40.41 0.80
CA THR A 43 47.41 41.58 1.39
C THR A 43 46.68 42.87 0.98
N SER A 44 46.55 43.83 1.91
CA SER A 44 46.16 45.24 1.64
C SER A 44 47.41 46.07 1.22
N PRO A 45 47.33 47.40 1.05
CA PRO A 45 46.52 48.23 0.15
C PRO A 45 47.41 49.20 -0.68
N HIS A 46 46.96 49.78 -1.78
CA HIS A 46 47.33 51.17 -2.16
C HIS A 46 46.52 51.70 -3.36
N PHE A 47 45.84 52.83 -3.10
CA PHE A 47 45.62 54.00 -3.97
C PHE A 47 45.36 53.79 -5.48
N ALA A 48 44.14 54.06 -5.94
CA ALA A 48 43.90 54.66 -7.25
C ALA A 48 42.53 55.35 -7.30
N GLU A 49 42.60 56.61 -7.75
CA GLU A 49 41.54 57.54 -8.12
C GLU A 49 40.29 56.92 -8.78
N CYS A 50 39.15 57.55 -8.52
CA CYS A 50 37.92 57.36 -9.27
C CYS A 50 38.11 57.77 -10.74
N ASP A 51 37.88 56.84 -11.66
CA ASP A 51 37.36 57.19 -12.98
C ASP A 51 36.40 56.13 -13.53
N GLY A 52 35.32 56.60 -14.13
CA GLY A 52 34.10 55.83 -14.39
C GLY A 52 34.30 54.66 -15.34
N THR A 53 33.81 53.47 -14.96
CA THR A 53 33.19 52.42 -15.82
C THR A 53 32.84 51.17 -15.01
N ALA A 54 32.06 51.30 -13.94
CA ALA A 54 31.60 50.15 -13.13
C ALA A 54 30.09 49.87 -13.31
N TRP A 55 29.57 49.82 -14.53
CA TRP A 55 28.17 49.40 -14.78
C TRP A 55 28.03 47.95 -15.29
N LYS A 56 29.12 47.28 -15.73
CA LYS A 56 28.99 45.98 -16.42
C LYS A 56 29.17 44.73 -15.55
N SER A 57 29.72 44.79 -14.33
CA SER A 57 30.09 43.56 -13.59
C SER A 57 29.07 43.05 -12.55
N VAL A 58 28.22 43.90 -11.96
CA VAL A 58 27.31 43.45 -10.88
C VAL A 58 26.16 42.56 -11.40
N LYS A 59 25.78 42.70 -12.68
CA LYS A 59 24.65 41.96 -13.28
C LYS A 59 24.95 40.51 -13.68
N ALA A 60 26.21 40.05 -13.59
CA ALA A 60 26.60 38.69 -13.99
C ALA A 60 26.60 37.74 -12.78
N THR A 61 27.08 38.19 -11.63
CA THR A 61 27.23 37.38 -10.41
C THR A 61 25.89 37.03 -9.75
N GLU A 62 24.91 37.95 -9.76
CA GLU A 62 23.57 37.66 -9.23
C GLU A 62 22.78 36.67 -10.09
N ARG A 63 23.08 36.61 -11.40
CA ARG A 63 22.43 35.67 -12.33
C ARG A 63 22.92 34.23 -12.17
N CYS A 64 24.10 34.01 -11.62
CA CYS A 64 24.67 32.68 -11.40
C CYS A 64 24.12 32.02 -10.12
N LYS A 65 24.03 32.78 -9.01
CA LYS A 65 23.40 32.32 -7.75
C LYS A 65 21.91 31.98 -7.90
N MET A 66 21.19 32.77 -8.69
CA MET A 66 19.76 32.52 -8.97
C MET A 66 19.54 31.28 -9.84
N ARG A 67 20.50 30.93 -10.71
CA ARG A 67 20.43 29.73 -11.57
C ARG A 67 20.70 28.45 -10.78
N GLU A 68 21.66 28.45 -9.86
CA GLU A 68 21.94 27.29 -9.00
C GLU A 68 20.79 27.01 -8.02
N ALA A 69 20.23 28.06 -7.40
CA ALA A 69 19.04 27.93 -6.55
C ALA A 69 17.82 27.43 -7.33
N ALA A 70 17.62 27.89 -8.57
CA ALA A 70 16.55 27.41 -9.43
C ALA A 70 16.73 25.93 -9.83
N ILE A 71 17.96 25.48 -10.11
CA ILE A 71 18.25 24.07 -10.43
C ILE A 71 18.05 23.18 -9.20
N LEU A 72 18.45 23.64 -8.01
CA LEU A 72 18.22 22.89 -6.76
C LEU A 72 16.73 22.78 -6.42
N LEU A 73 15.94 23.84 -6.63
CA LEU A 73 14.50 23.82 -6.39
C LEU A 73 13.76 22.96 -7.42
N THR A 74 14.16 22.99 -8.70
CA THR A 74 13.53 22.15 -9.72
C THR A 74 13.88 20.68 -9.54
N THR A 75 15.14 20.36 -9.23
CA THR A 75 15.55 18.97 -8.95
C THR A 75 14.90 18.42 -7.68
N CYS A 76 14.82 19.21 -6.61
CA CYS A 76 14.11 18.83 -5.39
C CYS A 76 12.59 18.65 -5.64
N GLY A 77 11.98 19.53 -6.45
CA GLY A 77 10.60 19.41 -6.88
C GLY A 77 10.33 18.14 -7.69
N VAL A 78 11.19 17.80 -8.65
CA VAL A 78 11.09 16.57 -9.45
C VAL A 78 11.30 15.33 -8.58
N VAL A 79 12.28 15.33 -7.68
CA VAL A 79 12.53 14.22 -6.75
C VAL A 79 11.34 14.01 -5.80
N CYS A 80 10.77 15.08 -5.24
CA CYS A 80 9.56 14.98 -4.41
C CYS A 80 8.36 14.47 -5.21
N LEU A 81 8.20 14.89 -6.46
CA LEU A 81 7.14 14.39 -7.34
C LEU A 81 7.30 12.88 -7.60
N LEU A 82 8.53 12.42 -7.87
CA LEU A 82 8.85 11.00 -8.08
C LEU A 82 8.65 10.16 -6.81
N LEU A 83 9.00 10.69 -5.64
CA LEU A 83 8.81 10.02 -4.34
C LEU A 83 7.33 9.95 -3.92
N SER A 84 6.53 10.96 -4.27
CA SER A 84 5.09 10.98 -3.98
C SER A 84 4.30 9.96 -4.82
N ALA A 85 4.79 9.64 -6.02
CA ALA A 85 4.19 8.60 -6.87
C ALA A 85 4.38 7.17 -6.31
N SER A 86 5.29 6.98 -5.36
CA SER A 86 5.61 5.67 -4.77
C SER A 86 4.69 5.25 -3.62
N HIS A 87 3.93 6.20 -3.04
CA HIS A 87 3.14 5.96 -1.80
C HIS A 87 1.63 6.01 -2.00
N ALA A 88 1.16 6.10 -3.25
CA ALA A 88 -0.24 5.89 -3.54
C ALA A 88 -0.51 4.37 -3.52
N ALA A 89 -1.06 3.87 -2.41
CA ALA A 89 -1.70 2.57 -2.36
C ALA A 89 -2.64 2.47 -3.57
N ARG A 90 -2.28 1.62 -4.53
CA ARG A 90 -3.01 1.52 -5.78
C ARG A 90 -4.35 0.87 -5.44
N PRO A 91 -5.52 1.46 -5.79
CA PRO A 91 -6.82 0.86 -5.48
C PRO A 91 -6.98 -0.60 -5.95
N GLY A 92 -6.20 -1.02 -6.96
CA GLY A 92 -6.16 -2.41 -7.41
C GLY A 92 -5.33 -3.37 -6.54
N GLN A 93 -4.40 -2.87 -5.72
CA GLN A 93 -3.59 -3.71 -4.84
C GLN A 93 -4.41 -4.19 -3.63
N ASP A 94 -5.30 -3.35 -3.08
CA ASP A 94 -6.22 -3.75 -2.00
C ASP A 94 -7.11 -4.92 -2.44
N VAL A 95 -7.70 -4.83 -3.64
CA VAL A 95 -8.57 -5.89 -4.21
C VAL A 95 -7.77 -7.17 -4.41
N ARG A 96 -6.55 -7.10 -4.95
CA ARG A 96 -5.70 -8.28 -5.16
C ARG A 96 -5.27 -8.92 -3.84
N CYS A 97 -4.91 -8.11 -2.85
CA CYS A 97 -4.58 -8.62 -1.52
C CYS A 97 -5.79 -9.31 -0.87
N GLY A 98 -6.97 -8.68 -0.94
CA GLY A 98 -8.23 -9.26 -0.48
C GLY A 98 -8.56 -10.58 -1.16
N ALA A 99 -8.46 -10.62 -2.49
CA ALA A 99 -8.71 -11.82 -3.28
C ALA A 99 -7.73 -12.94 -2.94
N CYS A 100 -6.43 -12.65 -2.76
CA CYS A 100 -5.45 -13.66 -2.35
C CYS A 100 -5.76 -14.25 -0.98
N ARG A 101 -6.09 -13.40 0.01
CA ARG A 101 -6.41 -13.86 1.37
C ARG A 101 -7.70 -14.71 1.38
N ALA A 102 -8.73 -14.26 0.65
CA ALA A 102 -9.97 -15.01 0.48
C ALA A 102 -9.73 -16.35 -0.23
N LEU A 103 -8.90 -16.37 -1.29
CA LEU A 103 -8.49 -17.58 -1.99
C LEU A 103 -7.86 -18.58 -1.02
N VAL A 104 -6.92 -18.13 -0.18
CA VAL A 104 -6.27 -19.00 0.80
C VAL A 104 -7.28 -19.54 1.83
N ASP A 105 -8.15 -18.68 2.37
CA ASP A 105 -9.17 -19.10 3.35
C ASP A 105 -10.13 -20.15 2.79
N GLU A 106 -10.53 -19.98 1.53
CA GLU A 106 -11.44 -20.90 0.86
C GLU A 106 -10.73 -22.19 0.42
N MET A 107 -9.46 -22.15 0.04
CA MET A 107 -8.64 -23.33 -0.24
C MET A 107 -8.42 -24.16 1.03
N GLU A 108 -8.00 -23.55 2.14
CA GLU A 108 -7.82 -24.25 3.43
C GLU A 108 -9.12 -24.93 3.86
N TRP A 109 -10.25 -24.23 3.71
CA TRP A 109 -11.55 -24.82 3.98
C TRP A 109 -11.88 -25.97 3.04
N ALA A 110 -11.74 -25.79 1.71
CA ALA A 110 -12.08 -26.83 0.75
C ALA A 110 -11.24 -28.10 0.96
N ILE A 111 -9.96 -27.96 1.28
CA ILE A 111 -9.07 -29.06 1.65
C ILE A 111 -9.58 -29.76 2.92
N SER A 112 -10.02 -29.01 3.93
CA SER A 112 -10.55 -29.57 5.19
C SER A 112 -11.85 -30.38 5.01
N GLN A 113 -12.59 -30.11 3.94
CA GLN A 113 -13.82 -30.86 3.62
C GLN A 113 -13.53 -32.21 2.96
N ILE A 114 -12.31 -32.46 2.48
CA ILE A 114 -11.93 -33.73 1.85
C ILE A 114 -11.54 -34.74 2.92
N ASP A 115 -12.03 -35.98 2.77
CA ASP A 115 -11.70 -37.07 3.70
C ASP A 115 -10.18 -37.32 3.72
N PRO A 116 -9.51 -37.16 4.89
CA PRO A 116 -8.07 -37.37 5.00
C PRO A 116 -7.63 -38.81 4.71
N LYS A 117 -8.56 -39.78 4.73
CA LYS A 117 -8.28 -41.18 4.37
C LYS A 117 -8.33 -41.45 2.87
N LYS A 118 -8.88 -40.53 2.08
CA LYS A 118 -8.91 -40.67 0.62
C LYS A 118 -7.52 -40.41 0.06
N THR A 119 -6.99 -41.41 -0.63
CA THR A 119 -5.66 -41.38 -1.23
C THR A 119 -5.74 -41.71 -2.71
N ILE A 120 -4.73 -41.27 -3.45
CA ILE A 120 -4.53 -41.62 -4.86
C ILE A 120 -3.15 -42.24 -5.04
N GLN A 121 -3.04 -43.11 -6.04
CA GLN A 121 -1.78 -43.71 -6.44
C GLN A 121 -1.05 -42.77 -7.40
N ALA A 122 -0.04 -42.06 -6.88
CA ALA A 122 0.88 -41.24 -7.64
C ALA A 122 2.17 -42.03 -7.93
N GLY A 123 2.44 -42.33 -9.19
CA GLY A 123 3.56 -43.17 -9.56
C GLY A 123 4.10 -42.87 -10.94
N SER A 124 5.36 -43.24 -11.13
CA SER A 124 5.97 -43.28 -12.45
C SER A 124 5.32 -44.41 -13.27
N PHE A 125 4.86 -44.12 -14.48
CA PHE A 125 4.44 -45.16 -15.45
C PHE A 125 5.59 -46.11 -15.84
N ARG A 126 6.82 -45.85 -15.39
CA ARG A 126 7.98 -46.70 -15.67
C ARG A 126 7.96 -47.93 -14.78
N ILE A 127 7.88 -49.08 -15.43
CA ILE A 127 8.09 -50.39 -14.83
C ILE A 127 9.60 -50.59 -14.66
N ASN A 128 10.01 -50.95 -13.46
CA ASN A 128 11.38 -51.29 -13.13
C ASN A 128 11.83 -52.54 -13.91
N PRO A 129 13.15 -52.77 -14.07
CA PRO A 129 13.66 -53.95 -14.77
C PRO A 129 13.23 -55.30 -14.16
N ASP A 130 12.79 -55.30 -12.90
CA ASP A 130 12.27 -56.47 -12.17
C ASP A 130 10.77 -56.71 -12.40
N GLY A 131 10.09 -55.88 -13.20
CA GLY A 131 8.66 -55.96 -13.47
C GLY A 131 7.78 -55.27 -12.41
N SER A 132 8.37 -54.68 -11.36
CA SER A 132 7.63 -53.89 -10.37
C SER A 132 7.38 -52.46 -10.85
N GLN A 133 6.36 -51.79 -10.33
CA GLN A 133 6.12 -50.37 -10.58
C GLN A 133 6.25 -49.60 -9.28
N SER A 134 7.01 -48.50 -9.28
CA SER A 134 7.13 -47.62 -8.11
C SER A 134 5.89 -46.74 -8.00
N ILE A 135 4.87 -47.24 -7.31
CA ILE A 135 3.64 -46.50 -7.02
C ILE A 135 3.73 -45.96 -5.59
N ARG A 136 3.50 -44.66 -5.41
CA ARG A 136 3.43 -44.02 -4.10
C ARG A 136 1.99 -43.58 -3.84
N GLU A 137 1.52 -43.83 -2.64
CA GLU A 137 0.21 -43.35 -2.21
C GLU A 137 0.35 -41.93 -1.64
N ILE A 138 -0.47 -40.99 -2.14
CA ILE A 138 -0.52 -39.60 -1.63
C ILE A 138 -1.97 -39.23 -1.25
N PRO A 139 -2.18 -38.35 -0.25
CA PRO A 139 -3.51 -37.86 0.09
C PRO A 139 -4.16 -37.14 -1.10
N LEU A 140 -5.43 -37.46 -1.39
CA LEU A 140 -6.18 -36.80 -2.46
C LEU A 140 -6.27 -35.29 -2.22
N ALA A 141 -6.56 -34.90 -0.97
CA ALA A 141 -6.82 -33.52 -0.57
C ALA A 141 -5.70 -32.53 -0.95
N ARG A 142 -4.45 -33.02 -0.99
CA ARG A 142 -3.25 -32.23 -1.31
C ARG A 142 -2.53 -32.73 -2.57
N SER A 143 -3.18 -33.56 -3.37
CA SER A 143 -2.66 -33.92 -4.68
C SER A 143 -2.78 -32.73 -5.64
N GLU A 144 -1.76 -32.53 -6.48
CA GLU A 144 -1.69 -31.42 -7.43
C GLU A 144 -2.97 -31.29 -8.28
N GLY A 145 -3.41 -32.39 -8.90
CA GLY A 145 -4.64 -32.39 -9.71
C GLY A 145 -5.89 -31.97 -8.93
N ASN A 146 -6.03 -32.39 -7.67
CA ASN A 146 -7.15 -31.96 -6.83
C ASN A 146 -7.04 -30.48 -6.43
N LEU A 147 -5.84 -30.00 -6.13
CA LEU A 147 -5.63 -28.59 -5.79
C LEU A 147 -5.97 -27.68 -6.96
N LEU A 148 -5.63 -28.05 -8.19
CA LEU A 148 -6.02 -27.31 -9.40
C LEU A 148 -7.53 -27.21 -9.56
N GLU A 149 -8.25 -28.32 -9.36
CA GLU A 149 -9.71 -28.35 -9.40
C GLU A 149 -10.33 -27.46 -8.30
N LEU A 150 -9.75 -27.48 -7.10
CA LEU A 150 -10.21 -26.63 -6.01
C LEU A 150 -10.03 -25.14 -6.33
N MET A 151 -8.92 -24.72 -6.94
CA MET A 151 -8.64 -23.31 -7.25
C MET A 151 -9.73 -22.69 -8.13
N GLU A 152 -10.18 -23.40 -9.17
CA GLU A 152 -11.28 -22.95 -10.04
C GLU A 152 -12.58 -22.75 -9.25
N SER A 153 -12.95 -23.77 -8.45
CA SER A 153 -14.18 -23.72 -7.65
C SER A 153 -14.16 -22.66 -6.55
N VAL A 154 -12.98 -22.35 -6.01
CA VAL A 154 -12.79 -21.36 -4.95
C VAL A 154 -13.00 -19.95 -5.47
N CYS A 155 -12.52 -19.62 -6.67
CA CYS A 155 -12.73 -18.29 -7.24
C CYS A 155 -14.21 -17.95 -7.48
N GLU A 156 -15.06 -18.95 -7.72
CA GLU A 156 -16.51 -18.74 -7.77
C GLU A 156 -17.09 -18.26 -6.43
N ARG A 157 -16.48 -18.62 -5.30
CA ARG A 157 -16.94 -18.25 -3.95
C ARG A 157 -16.56 -16.82 -3.56
N MET A 158 -15.90 -16.06 -4.42
CA MET A 158 -15.63 -14.64 -4.19
C MET A 158 -16.91 -13.79 -4.08
N GLU A 159 -18.06 -14.30 -4.52
CA GLU A 159 -19.37 -13.69 -4.27
C GLU A 159 -19.83 -13.72 -2.80
N ASP A 160 -19.18 -14.54 -1.96
CA ASP A 160 -19.44 -14.60 -0.52
C ASP A 160 -18.64 -13.56 0.26
N TYR A 161 -17.87 -12.71 -0.41
CA TYR A 161 -17.03 -11.69 0.20
C TYR A 161 -17.57 -10.29 -0.11
N GLY A 162 -17.48 -9.41 0.89
CA GLY A 162 -17.92 -8.02 0.83
C GLY A 162 -16.80 -7.05 1.17
N GLU A 163 -16.94 -5.80 0.72
CA GLU A 163 -15.99 -4.73 1.04
C GLU A 163 -16.38 -4.07 2.36
N ARG A 164 -15.41 -3.91 3.26
CA ARG A 164 -15.52 -3.15 4.51
C ARG A 164 -14.42 -2.11 4.57
N MET A 165 -14.77 -0.86 4.87
CA MET A 165 -13.78 0.19 5.08
C MET A 165 -13.20 0.05 6.49
N ASP A 166 -11.87 -0.04 6.59
CA ASP A 166 -11.20 -0.04 7.88
C ASP A 166 -11.15 1.41 8.42
N PRO A 167 -11.71 1.68 9.62
CA PRO A 167 -11.75 3.04 10.17
C PRO A 167 -10.38 3.59 10.58
N SER A 168 -9.39 2.73 10.81
CA SER A 168 -8.04 3.10 11.25
C SER A 168 -7.10 3.43 10.09
N SER A 169 -7.16 2.63 9.02
CA SER A 169 -6.28 2.80 7.85
C SER A 169 -6.96 3.51 6.67
N ASN A 170 -8.29 3.67 6.70
CA ASN A 170 -9.11 4.16 5.60
C ASN A 170 -8.88 3.38 4.28
N ARG A 171 -8.44 2.12 4.39
CA ARG A 171 -8.28 1.18 3.28
C ARG A 171 -9.49 0.26 3.19
N LYS A 172 -9.70 -0.28 1.99
CA LYS A 172 -10.71 -1.31 1.74
C LYS A 172 -10.18 -2.65 2.21
N SER A 173 -10.92 -3.29 3.11
CA SER A 173 -10.72 -4.67 3.54
C SER A 173 -11.83 -5.53 2.96
N TYR A 174 -11.56 -6.82 2.77
CA TYR A 174 -12.51 -7.77 2.20
C TYR A 174 -12.76 -8.88 3.21
N ILE A 175 -14.01 -9.04 3.61
CA ILE A 175 -14.42 -10.01 4.63
C ILE A 175 -15.54 -10.89 4.11
N ARG A 176 -15.61 -12.12 4.60
CA ARG A 176 -16.67 -13.06 4.23
C ARG A 176 -18.00 -12.61 4.84
N VAL A 177 -19.07 -12.60 4.05
CA VAL A 177 -20.41 -12.07 4.41
C VAL A 177 -21.54 -13.11 4.33
N LYS A 178 -21.29 -14.28 3.77
CA LYS A 178 -22.21 -15.43 3.87
C LYS A 178 -21.54 -16.47 4.76
N SER A 179 -22.25 -17.18 5.64
CA SER A 179 -21.65 -18.27 6.43
C SER A 179 -21.38 -19.51 5.57
N ARG A 180 -20.42 -20.37 5.97
CA ARG A 180 -20.17 -21.68 5.32
C ARG A 180 -21.24 -22.70 5.70
N THR A 181 -21.83 -22.54 6.87
CA THR A 181 -22.76 -23.47 7.54
C THR A 181 -24.19 -22.93 7.62
N GLY A 182 -24.42 -21.68 7.20
CA GLY A 182 -25.73 -21.01 7.25
C GLY A 182 -26.02 -20.25 8.54
N GLU A 183 -25.02 -20.08 9.41
CA GLU A 183 -25.13 -19.28 10.63
C GLU A 183 -25.26 -17.78 10.33
N ALA A 184 -25.97 -17.06 11.20
CA ALA A 184 -26.11 -15.61 11.10
C ALA A 184 -24.76 -14.94 11.42
N MET A 185 -24.28 -14.11 10.51
CA MET A 185 -23.06 -13.32 10.71
C MET A 185 -23.42 -11.85 10.95
N ASP A 186 -22.56 -11.12 11.66
CA ASP A 186 -22.71 -9.68 11.83
C ASP A 186 -22.24 -8.97 10.56
N LEU A 187 -23.20 -8.55 9.73
CA LEU A 187 -22.96 -7.93 8.42
C LEU A 187 -23.10 -6.41 8.44
N SER A 188 -23.18 -5.81 9.63
CA SER A 188 -23.61 -4.42 9.82
C SER A 188 -22.74 -3.37 9.09
N GLU A 189 -21.55 -3.75 8.62
CA GLU A 189 -20.58 -2.84 8.00
C GLU A 189 -20.04 -3.30 6.64
N ALA A 190 -20.49 -4.44 6.10
CA ALA A 190 -20.00 -4.96 4.82
C ALA A 190 -20.92 -4.57 3.66
N SER A 191 -20.34 -3.96 2.63
CA SER A 191 -21.04 -3.61 1.39
C SER A 191 -20.96 -4.74 0.38
N LEU A 192 -22.12 -5.15 -0.15
CA LEU A 192 -22.25 -6.14 -1.22
C LEU A 192 -22.67 -5.46 -2.51
N ASP A 193 -21.68 -4.89 -3.21
CA ASP A 193 -21.84 -4.37 -4.56
C ASP A 193 -21.38 -5.42 -5.58
N SER A 194 -22.20 -5.68 -6.61
CA SER A 194 -21.89 -6.70 -7.62
C SER A 194 -20.60 -6.42 -8.41
N ARG A 195 -20.18 -5.15 -8.51
CA ARG A 195 -18.89 -4.79 -9.12
C ARG A 195 -17.73 -5.20 -8.23
N VAL A 196 -17.89 -5.13 -6.91
CA VAL A 196 -16.88 -5.57 -5.95
C VAL A 196 -16.70 -7.09 -6.05
N THR A 197 -17.78 -7.85 -6.00
CA THR A 197 -17.71 -9.32 -6.11
C THR A 197 -17.12 -9.75 -7.45
N SER A 198 -17.52 -9.10 -8.55
CA SER A 198 -16.93 -9.34 -9.88
C SER A 198 -15.44 -9.00 -9.93
N SER A 199 -15.02 -7.91 -9.27
CA SER A 199 -13.61 -7.51 -9.20
C SER A 199 -12.76 -8.49 -8.39
N LEU A 200 -13.31 -9.00 -7.27
CA LEU A 200 -12.65 -10.03 -6.45
C LEU A 200 -12.53 -11.36 -7.22
N LYS A 201 -13.60 -11.78 -7.89
CA LYS A 201 -13.59 -12.98 -8.73
C LYS A 201 -12.53 -12.89 -9.82
N PHE A 202 -12.53 -11.81 -10.59
CA PHE A 202 -11.53 -11.58 -11.64
C PHE A 202 -10.10 -11.54 -11.08
N ALA A 203 -9.91 -10.89 -9.93
CA ALA A 203 -8.61 -10.85 -9.27
C ALA A 203 -8.17 -12.25 -8.81
N CYS A 204 -9.08 -13.07 -8.26
CA CYS A 204 -8.81 -14.45 -7.88
C CYS A 204 -8.38 -15.28 -9.08
N GLU A 205 -9.15 -15.26 -10.17
CA GLU A 205 -8.83 -15.96 -11.42
C GLU A 205 -7.44 -15.56 -11.93
N THR A 206 -7.15 -14.25 -11.95
CA THR A 206 -5.83 -13.75 -12.34
C THR A 206 -4.70 -14.25 -11.42
N ILE A 207 -4.94 -14.35 -10.11
CA ILE A 207 -3.95 -14.84 -9.14
C ILE A 207 -3.69 -16.33 -9.37
N VAL A 208 -4.75 -17.13 -9.55
CA VAL A 208 -4.63 -18.57 -9.82
C VAL A 208 -3.85 -18.80 -11.10
N GLU A 209 -4.17 -18.07 -12.18
CA GLU A 209 -3.45 -18.17 -13.46
C GLU A 209 -1.97 -17.79 -13.36
N GLN A 210 -1.62 -16.79 -12.54
CA GLN A 210 -0.25 -16.27 -12.45
C GLN A 210 0.63 -17.01 -11.44
N HIS A 211 0.02 -17.61 -10.42
CA HIS A 211 0.71 -18.16 -9.25
C HIS A 211 0.30 -19.61 -8.95
N GLU A 212 -0.09 -20.37 -9.98
CA GLU A 212 -0.46 -21.79 -9.88
C GLU A 212 0.63 -22.60 -9.17
N ASP A 213 1.88 -22.49 -9.64
CA ASP A 213 3.02 -23.22 -9.09
C ASP A 213 3.23 -22.92 -7.60
N GLU A 214 3.11 -21.64 -7.20
CA GLU A 214 3.20 -21.25 -5.80
C GLU A 214 2.04 -21.78 -4.97
N LEU A 215 0.83 -21.74 -5.49
CA LEU A 215 -0.35 -22.27 -4.80
C LEU A 215 -0.19 -23.78 -4.58
N ILE A 216 0.24 -24.53 -5.59
CA ILE A 216 0.51 -25.98 -5.46
C ILE A 216 1.64 -26.24 -4.46
N GLU A 217 2.71 -25.46 -4.49
CA GLU A 217 3.82 -25.58 -3.52
C GLU A 217 3.31 -25.42 -2.09
N PHE A 218 2.56 -24.35 -1.80
CA PHE A 218 2.09 -24.03 -0.46
C PHE A 218 1.00 -24.97 0.06
N PHE A 219 0.07 -25.42 -0.79
CA PHE A 219 -1.04 -26.30 -0.39
C PHE A 219 -0.73 -27.79 -0.53
N GLY A 220 0.34 -28.17 -1.24
CA GLY A 220 0.77 -29.57 -1.39
C GLY A 220 1.25 -30.20 -0.08
N HIS A 221 1.54 -29.39 0.94
CA HIS A 221 1.92 -29.83 2.27
C HIS A 221 1.27 -28.99 3.36
N GLU A 222 1.34 -29.45 4.61
CA GLU A 222 0.83 -28.69 5.74
C GLU A 222 1.79 -27.56 6.09
N THR A 223 1.29 -26.33 6.02
CA THR A 223 2.08 -25.13 6.27
C THR A 223 1.29 -24.17 7.14
N ASP A 224 1.89 -23.70 8.24
CA ASP A 224 1.27 -22.66 9.05
C ASP A 224 1.42 -21.28 8.38
N ASN A 225 0.43 -20.41 8.58
CA ASN A 225 0.41 -19.03 8.11
C ASN A 225 0.55 -18.92 6.58
N VAL A 226 -0.17 -19.75 5.83
CA VAL A 226 -0.17 -19.72 4.36
C VAL A 226 -0.54 -18.33 3.85
N LYS A 227 -1.55 -17.68 4.44
CA LYS A 227 -2.01 -16.34 4.06
C LYS A 227 -0.86 -15.33 3.99
N ASP A 228 -0.05 -15.23 5.04
CA ASP A 228 1.03 -14.23 5.08
C ASP A 228 2.22 -14.62 4.22
N LYS A 229 2.61 -15.90 4.25
CA LYS A 229 3.75 -16.38 3.47
C LYS A 229 3.47 -16.29 1.97
N LEU A 230 2.29 -16.73 1.53
CA LEU A 230 1.92 -16.73 0.13
C LEU A 230 1.59 -15.30 -0.35
N CYS A 231 0.58 -14.66 0.23
CA CYS A 231 0.07 -13.38 -0.29
C CYS A 231 1.00 -12.20 -0.06
N SER A 232 1.92 -12.29 0.91
CA SER A 232 2.83 -11.18 1.23
C SER A 232 4.26 -11.49 0.84
N LYS A 233 4.86 -12.60 1.31
CA LYS A 233 6.30 -12.85 1.08
C LYS A 233 6.62 -13.44 -0.29
N ARG A 234 5.71 -14.23 -0.85
CA ARG A 234 5.95 -14.95 -2.09
C ARG A 234 5.47 -14.18 -3.33
N THR A 235 4.29 -13.57 -3.25
CA THR A 235 3.64 -12.92 -4.41
C THR A 235 3.61 -11.40 -4.33
N ASP A 236 4.04 -10.79 -3.22
CA ASP A 236 4.03 -9.34 -2.97
C ASP A 236 2.66 -8.66 -3.23
N LEU A 237 1.55 -9.41 -3.15
CA LEU A 237 0.19 -8.89 -3.36
C LEU A 237 -0.27 -8.03 -2.18
N CYS A 238 0.14 -8.41 -0.97
CA CYS A 238 -0.17 -7.73 0.27
C CYS A 238 1.06 -7.05 0.88
N ASP A 239 0.89 -5.79 1.30
CA ASP A 239 1.90 -5.11 2.10
C ASP A 239 2.00 -5.79 3.49
N HIS A 240 3.21 -6.04 3.99
CA HIS A 240 3.42 -6.54 5.36
C HIS A 240 2.92 -5.56 6.45
N ALA A 241 2.60 -4.32 6.06
CA ALA A 241 2.03 -3.29 6.93
C ALA A 241 0.53 -3.51 7.21
N LEU A 242 -0.14 -4.43 6.50
CA LEU A 242 -1.49 -4.89 6.83
C LEU A 242 -1.40 -5.94 7.93
N LEU A 243 -1.00 -5.53 9.13
CA LEU A 243 -1.36 -6.22 10.37
C LEU A 243 -2.88 -6.06 10.56
N MET A 244 -3.65 -6.76 9.72
CA MET A 244 -5.04 -7.07 10.02
C MET A 244 -5.01 -8.22 11.03
N PRO A 245 -5.86 -8.19 12.08
CA PRO A 245 -5.79 -9.10 13.20
C PRO A 245 -5.76 -10.55 12.71
N HIS A 246 -4.79 -11.32 13.20
CA HIS A 246 -4.83 -12.77 13.11
C HIS A 246 -6.16 -13.22 13.73
N ASP A 247 -6.94 -14.00 12.99
CA ASP A 247 -7.99 -14.82 13.59
C ASP A 247 -7.28 -15.86 14.46
N GLU A 248 -7.05 -15.53 15.74
CA GLU A 248 -6.70 -16.51 16.75
C GLU A 248 -7.92 -17.40 16.98
N LEU A 249 -7.80 -18.65 16.53
CA LEU A 249 -8.75 -19.73 16.77
C LEU A 249 -8.58 -20.31 18.18
#